data_AF-A0A9C6U1Z2-F1
#
_entry.id   AF-A0A9C6U1Z2-F1
#
_cell.length_a   1.000
_cell.length_b   1.000
_cell.length_c   1.000
_cell.angle_alpha   90.00
_cell.angle_beta   90.00
_cell.angle_gamma   90.00
#
_symmetry.space_group_name_H-M   'P 1'
#
loop_
_entity.id
_entity.type
_entity.pdbx_description
1 polymer ?
#
loop_
_entity_poly.entity_id
_entity_poly.type
_entity_poly.pdbx_seq_one_letter_code
_entity_poly.pdbx_strand_id
1 'polypeptide(L)'
;MYLTWALVVETKKNVSEGLPHVFVNFLLSFAVAVPTICCLRLRTFASGLLSALRQDLANPDLTPERVLKYRRTWTHLTNLSSGFIVTPVSMLLVTVLLVILSTLHSYETVERLTAGEAQVGCMIWLIGVPFLFLLFVLCEIPHRSADVIRRRFMNVLQMSYCRYRDDRSYHELHRFLEIIWWNSPVMTISGYFELQRSSFKAIVTVIVTYVIVILQFHLSINNSAELTRWNGTQAMLSVNESVTATVTNKHKT
;
A
#
# COMPACT_ATOMS: atom_id res chain seq x y z
N MET A 1 9.13 -14.77 0.03
CA MET A 1 10.46 -14.85 0.66
C MET A 1 11.25 -16.09 0.22
N TYR A 2 10.74 -17.32 0.40
CA TYR A 2 11.41 -18.52 -0.15
C TYR A 2 11.45 -18.53 -1.69
N LEU A 3 10.37 -18.11 -2.35
CA LEU A 3 10.31 -18.00 -3.82
C LEU A 3 11.30 -16.97 -4.39
N THR A 4 11.42 -15.80 -3.76
CA THR A 4 12.38 -14.76 -4.18
C THR A 4 13.83 -15.21 -3.98
N TRP A 5 14.12 -15.95 -2.91
CA TRP A 5 15.46 -16.49 -2.66
C TRP A 5 15.79 -17.65 -3.60
N ALA A 6 14.83 -18.54 -3.86
CA ALA A 6 14.97 -19.62 -4.82
C ALA A 6 15.23 -19.09 -6.24
N LEU A 7 14.53 -18.03 -6.67
CA LEU A 7 14.75 -17.40 -7.97
C LEU A 7 16.15 -16.77 -8.10
N VAL A 8 16.64 -16.08 -7.06
CA VAL A 8 18.00 -15.50 -7.04
C VAL A 8 19.08 -16.58 -7.12
N VAL A 9 18.85 -17.74 -6.50
CA VAL A 9 19.77 -18.88 -6.54
C VAL A 9 19.76 -19.59 -7.89
N GLU A 10 18.62 -19.61 -8.59
CA GLU A 10 18.49 -20.25 -9.89
C GLU A 10 19.16 -19.43 -11.02
N THR A 11 19.28 -18.11 -10.85
CA THR A 11 20.13 -17.24 -11.68
C THR A 11 21.61 -17.38 -11.31
N LYS A 12 22.21 -18.55 -11.60
CA LYS A 12 23.62 -18.91 -11.31
C LYS A 12 24.71 -17.93 -11.79
N LYS A 13 24.38 -16.87 -12.54
CA LYS A 13 25.37 -15.95 -13.15
C LYS A 13 25.47 -14.57 -12.49
N ASN A 14 24.42 -14.08 -11.80
CA ASN A 14 24.37 -12.70 -11.27
C ASN A 14 23.89 -12.62 -9.80
N VAL A 15 24.39 -13.51 -8.93
CA VAL A 15 24.04 -13.52 -7.49
C VAL A 15 24.37 -12.18 -6.80
N SER A 16 25.34 -11.41 -7.31
CA SER A 16 25.71 -10.08 -6.79
C SER A 16 24.65 -8.99 -7.02
N GLU A 17 23.83 -9.11 -8.07
CA GLU A 17 22.84 -8.08 -8.43
C GLU A 17 21.49 -8.29 -7.70
N GLY A 18 21.13 -9.55 -7.39
CA GLY A 18 19.87 -9.87 -6.69
C GLY A 18 19.92 -9.72 -5.17
N LEU A 19 21.11 -9.82 -4.56
CA LEU A 19 21.32 -9.71 -3.12
C LEU A 19 20.78 -8.41 -2.49
N PRO A 20 21.00 -7.21 -3.05
CA PRO A 20 20.47 -5.97 -2.48
C PRO A 20 18.94 -5.93 -2.46
N HIS A 21 18.24 -6.45 -3.47
CA HIS A 21 16.78 -6.46 -3.51
C HIS A 21 16.17 -7.32 -2.40
N VAL A 22 16.76 -8.49 -2.15
CA VAL A 22 16.34 -9.39 -1.07
C VAL A 22 16.58 -8.73 0.29
N PHE A 23 17.72 -8.08 0.47
CA PHE A 23 18.05 -7.38 1.71
C PHE A 23 17.10 -6.20 1.97
N VAL A 24 16.82 -5.38 0.97
CA VAL A 24 15.85 -4.27 1.06
C VAL A 24 14.44 -4.79 1.37
N ASN A 25 14.03 -5.88 0.73
CA ASN A 25 12.74 -6.51 1.01
C ASN A 25 12.64 -6.99 2.47
N PHE A 26 13.71 -7.60 2.99
CA PHE A 26 13.78 -8.02 4.38
C PHE A 26 13.68 -6.85 5.36
N LEU A 27 14.44 -5.78 5.12
CA LEU A 27 14.40 -4.57 5.95
C LEU A 27 13.01 -3.91 5.95
N LEU A 28 12.39 -3.79 4.78
CA LEU A 28 11.04 -3.22 4.65
C LEU A 28 9.98 -4.12 5.30
N SER A 29 10.13 -5.44 5.19
CA SER A 29 9.26 -6.39 5.87
C SER A 29 9.32 -6.22 7.39
N PHE A 30 10.52 -6.06 7.95
CA PHE A 30 10.70 -5.80 9.38
C PHE A 30 10.09 -4.45 9.78
N ALA A 31 10.31 -3.41 8.99
CA ALA A 31 9.73 -2.08 9.24
C ALA A 31 8.19 -2.10 9.23
N VAL A 32 7.56 -2.84 8.30
CA VAL A 32 6.09 -3.02 8.24
C VAL A 32 5.56 -3.95 9.34
N ALA A 33 6.38 -4.85 9.87
CA ALA A 33 5.98 -5.70 10.99
C ALA A 33 5.75 -4.89 12.28
N VAL A 34 6.54 -3.84 12.53
CA VAL A 34 6.39 -2.97 13.71
C VAL A 34 4.98 -2.37 13.86
N PRO A 35 4.43 -1.59 12.90
CA PRO A 35 3.09 -1.02 13.03
C PRO A 35 2.02 -2.12 13.08
N THR A 36 2.24 -3.24 12.40
CA THR A 36 1.33 -4.39 12.41
C THR A 36 1.21 -4.97 13.82
N ILE A 37 2.34 -5.19 14.49
CA ILE A 37 2.38 -5.66 15.88
C ILE A 37 1.72 -4.63 16.80
N CYS A 38 2.00 -3.34 16.62
CA CYS A 38 1.34 -2.28 17.38
C CYS A 38 -0.19 -2.30 17.23
N CYS A 39 -0.70 -2.45 16.00
CA CYS A 39 -2.13 -2.57 15.74
C CYS A 39 -2.76 -3.79 16.44
N LEU A 40 -2.04 -4.91 16.49
CA LEU A 40 -2.48 -6.11 17.21
C LEU A 40 -2.50 -5.89 18.73
N ARG A 41 -1.48 -5.24 19.29
CA ARG A 41 -1.43 -4.91 20.72
C ARG A 41 -2.56 -3.96 21.12
N LEU A 42 -2.79 -2.91 20.32
CA LEU A 42 -3.91 -2.00 20.51
C LEU A 42 -5.25 -2.75 20.49
N ARG A 43 -5.42 -3.68 19.55
CA ARG A 43 -6.62 -4.53 19.47
C ARG A 43 -6.79 -5.41 20.71
N THR A 44 -5.72 -6.01 21.23
CA THR A 44 -5.79 -6.83 22.45
C THR A 44 -6.19 -5.98 23.66
N PHE A 45 -5.60 -4.79 23.81
CA PHE A 45 -5.96 -3.86 24.87
C PHE A 45 -7.42 -3.40 24.75
N ALA A 46 -7.86 -3.03 23.55
CA ALA A 46 -9.26 -2.68 23.28
C ALA A 46 -10.23 -3.82 23.61
N SER A 47 -9.86 -5.07 23.32
CA SER A 47 -10.68 -6.23 23.68
C SER A 47 -10.76 -6.47 25.18
N GLY A 48 -9.68 -6.21 25.93
CA GLY A 48 -9.69 -6.29 27.40
C GLY A 48 -10.56 -5.20 28.03
N LEU A 49 -10.47 -3.97 27.50
CA LEU A 49 -11.33 -2.86 27.90
C LEU A 49 -12.81 -3.18 27.63
N LEU A 50 -13.10 -3.78 26.47
CA LEU A 50 -14.45 -4.18 26.10
C LEU A 50 -15.01 -5.27 27.02
N SER A 51 -14.20 -6.27 27.41
CA SER A 51 -14.65 -7.29 28.36
C SER A 51 -14.94 -6.73 29.73
N ALA A 52 -14.09 -5.81 30.23
CA ALA A 52 -14.31 -5.13 31.49
C ALA A 52 -15.60 -4.27 31.45
N LEU A 53 -15.78 -3.51 30.37
CA LEU A 53 -17.00 -2.74 30.12
C LEU A 53 -18.23 -3.66 30.11
N ARG A 54 -18.19 -4.77 29.37
CA ARG A 54 -19.30 -5.73 29.30
C ARG A 54 -19.65 -6.32 30.67
N GLN A 55 -18.65 -6.63 31.49
CA GLN A 55 -18.87 -7.15 32.84
C GLN A 55 -19.48 -6.10 33.76
N ASP A 56 -19.02 -4.85 33.68
CA ASP A 56 -19.59 -3.76 34.46
C ASP A 56 -21.03 -3.43 34.03
N LEU A 57 -21.36 -3.49 32.73
CA LEU A 57 -22.73 -3.29 32.23
C LEU A 57 -23.66 -4.49 32.51
N ALA A 58 -23.12 -5.63 32.94
CA ALA A 58 -23.94 -6.74 33.40
C ALA A 58 -24.51 -6.47 34.80
N ASN A 59 -23.79 -5.70 35.62
CA ASN A 59 -24.16 -5.37 37.00
C ASN A 59 -25.29 -4.30 37.04
N PRO A 60 -26.33 -4.49 37.87
CA PRO A 60 -27.47 -3.57 37.94
C PRO A 60 -27.10 -2.20 38.55
N ASP A 61 -26.09 -2.13 39.42
CA ASP A 61 -25.64 -0.88 40.09
C ASP A 61 -24.64 -0.08 39.25
N LEU A 62 -24.94 0.12 37.96
CA LEU A 62 -24.03 0.86 37.07
C LEU A 62 -24.08 2.35 37.42
N THR A 63 -23.02 2.85 38.05
CA THR A 63 -22.91 4.30 38.31
C THR A 63 -22.50 5.06 37.04
N PRO A 64 -23.06 6.26 36.80
CA PRO A 64 -22.72 7.07 35.62
C PRO A 64 -21.24 7.46 35.55
N GLU A 65 -20.57 7.54 36.71
CA GLU A 65 -19.13 7.81 36.81
C GLU A 65 -18.26 6.69 36.19
N ARG A 66 -18.71 5.42 36.26
CA ARG A 66 -17.99 4.30 35.63
C ARG A 66 -18.06 4.39 34.12
N VAL A 67 -19.23 4.70 33.56
CA VAL A 67 -19.42 4.91 32.11
C VAL A 67 -18.54 6.06 31.61
N LEU A 68 -18.45 7.14 32.39
CA LEU A 68 -17.56 8.27 32.11
C LEU A 68 -16.08 7.86 32.07
N LYS A 69 -15.64 6.98 32.98
CA LYS A 69 -14.26 6.47 33.00
C LYS A 69 -13.96 5.67 31.73
N TYR A 70 -14.84 4.75 31.33
CA TYR A 70 -14.69 3.99 30.09
C TYR A 70 -14.65 4.89 28.84
N ARG A 71 -15.46 5.94 28.82
CA ARG A 71 -15.44 6.94 27.75
C ARG A 71 -14.10 7.67 27.66
N ARG A 72 -13.54 8.14 28.79
CA ARG A 72 -12.20 8.76 28.80
C ARG A 72 -11.13 7.79 28.33
N THR A 73 -11.16 6.53 28.80
CA THR A 73 -10.22 5.51 28.38
C THR A 73 -10.34 5.22 26.87
N TRP A 74 -11.55 5.20 26.33
CA TRP A 74 -11.77 5.13 24.88
C TRP A 74 -11.15 6.30 24.14
N THR A 75 -11.35 7.54 24.60
CA THR A 75 -10.74 8.72 23.97
C THR A 75 -9.20 8.67 24.04
N HIS A 76 -8.63 8.17 25.13
CA HIS A 76 -7.19 7.92 25.19
C HIS A 76 -6.76 6.83 24.20
N LEU A 77 -7.55 5.79 24.02
CA LEU A 77 -7.29 4.73 23.04
C LEU A 77 -7.30 5.27 21.61
N THR A 78 -8.27 6.12 21.26
CA THR A 78 -8.35 6.74 19.93
C THR A 78 -7.19 7.69 19.70
N ASN A 79 -6.82 8.50 20.70
CA ASN A 79 -5.67 9.40 20.61
C ASN A 79 -4.34 8.64 20.52
N LEU A 80 -4.22 7.51 21.22
CA LEU A 80 -3.09 6.60 21.03
C LEU A 80 -3.11 6.10 19.61
N SER A 81 -4.22 5.56 19.09
CA SER A 81 -4.31 5.02 17.73
C SER A 81 -3.95 6.02 16.61
N SER A 82 -4.18 7.32 16.81
CA SER A 82 -3.77 8.37 15.87
C SER A 82 -2.30 8.79 16.01
N GLY A 83 -1.70 8.67 17.21
CA GLY A 83 -0.33 9.09 17.50
C GLY A 83 0.72 7.97 17.60
N PHE A 84 0.31 6.69 17.57
CA PHE A 84 1.14 5.59 18.10
C PHE A 84 2.31 5.12 17.23
N ILE A 85 2.52 5.69 16.06
CA ILE A 85 3.59 5.19 15.20
C ILE A 85 4.93 5.67 15.78
N VAL A 86 5.65 4.72 16.38
CA VAL A 86 6.86 4.85 17.23
C VAL A 86 7.94 5.79 16.68
N THR A 87 7.95 6.06 15.38
CA THR A 87 8.58 7.25 14.79
C THR A 87 7.76 7.67 13.56
N PRO A 88 6.94 8.73 13.65
CA PRO A 88 6.02 9.10 12.56
C PRO A 88 6.75 9.33 11.23
N VAL A 89 7.95 9.91 11.30
CA VAL A 89 8.79 10.24 10.14
C VAL A 89 9.36 8.99 9.47
N SER A 90 9.84 8.01 10.25
CA SER A 90 10.46 6.80 9.67
C SER A 90 9.41 5.96 8.92
N MET A 91 8.19 5.91 9.44
CA MET A 91 7.12 5.12 8.85
C MET A 91 6.48 5.82 7.66
N LEU A 92 6.45 7.15 7.66
CA LEU A 92 6.17 7.92 6.45
C LEU A 92 7.20 7.61 5.37
N LEU A 93 8.49 7.65 5.71
CA LEU A 93 9.57 7.32 4.79
C LEU A 93 9.45 5.90 4.23
N VAL A 94 9.20 4.90 5.09
CA VAL A 94 8.97 3.50 4.67
C VAL A 94 7.78 3.39 3.72
N THR A 95 6.68 4.09 4.01
CA THR A 95 5.48 4.11 3.15
C THR A 95 5.82 4.68 1.78
N VAL A 96 6.49 5.83 1.74
CA VAL A 96 6.92 6.46 0.47
C VAL A 96 7.87 5.55 -0.31
N LEU A 97 8.85 4.93 0.37
CA LEU A 97 9.78 3.98 -0.26
C LEU A 97 9.04 2.78 -0.86
N LEU A 98 8.04 2.22 -0.17
CA LEU A 98 7.22 1.13 -0.69
C LEU A 98 6.44 1.55 -1.94
N VAL A 99 5.90 2.77 -1.98
CA VAL A 99 5.21 3.31 -3.17
C VAL A 99 6.17 3.44 -4.34
N ILE A 100 7.35 4.03 -4.12
CA ILE A 100 8.37 4.21 -5.16
C ILE A 100 8.82 2.85 -5.71
N LEU A 101 9.22 1.91 -4.85
CA LEU A 101 9.69 0.59 -5.28
C LEU A 101 8.61 -0.21 -6.01
N SER A 102 7.35 -0.14 -5.54
CA SER A 102 6.23 -0.78 -6.22
C SER A 102 6.00 -0.18 -7.62
N THR A 103 6.19 1.14 -7.77
CA THR A 103 6.06 1.83 -9.05
C THR A 103 7.18 1.44 -10.02
N LEU A 104 8.42 1.45 -9.55
CA LEU A 104 9.60 1.10 -10.36
C LEU A 104 9.51 -0.34 -10.87
N HIS A 105 9.22 -1.31 -10.00
CA HIS A 105 9.07 -2.70 -10.43
C HIS A 105 7.90 -2.92 -11.39
N SER A 106 6.79 -2.18 -11.21
CA SER A 106 5.65 -2.26 -12.15
C SER A 106 6.02 -1.70 -13.53
N TYR A 107 6.74 -0.58 -13.57
CA TYR A 107 7.25 0.00 -14.81
C TYR A 107 8.24 -0.93 -15.51
N GLU A 108 9.27 -1.40 -14.81
CA GLU A 108 10.32 -2.27 -15.35
C GLU A 108 9.74 -3.58 -15.91
N THR A 109 8.74 -4.14 -15.23
CA THR A 109 8.00 -5.32 -15.71
C THR A 109 7.36 -5.05 -17.07
N VAL A 110 6.66 -3.93 -17.20
CA VAL A 110 5.95 -3.56 -18.43
C VAL A 110 6.92 -3.25 -19.56
N GLU A 111 7.99 -2.51 -19.27
CA GLU A 111 9.05 -2.20 -20.24
C GLU A 111 9.65 -3.47 -20.84
N ARG A 112 10.09 -4.41 -19.99
CA ARG A 112 10.67 -5.70 -20.43
C ARG A 112 9.69 -6.56 -21.22
N LEU A 113 8.41 -6.52 -20.85
CA LEU A 113 7.37 -7.21 -21.60
C LEU A 113 7.18 -6.60 -23.00
N THR A 114 7.22 -5.28 -23.12
CA THR A 114 7.12 -4.60 -24.42
C THR A 114 8.36 -4.77 -25.31
N ALA A 115 9.53 -5.00 -24.71
CA ALA A 115 10.77 -5.30 -25.44
C ALA A 115 10.82 -6.74 -25.98
N GLY A 116 9.83 -7.59 -25.68
CA GLY A 116 9.80 -9.01 -26.08
C GLY A 116 10.56 -9.96 -25.13
N GLU A 117 11.11 -9.44 -24.02
CA GLU A 117 11.82 -10.22 -23.00
C GLU A 117 10.87 -10.73 -21.90
N ALA A 118 9.82 -11.46 -22.29
CA ALA A 118 8.75 -11.86 -21.38
C ALA A 118 9.23 -12.68 -20.16
N GLN A 119 10.26 -13.51 -20.32
CA GLN A 119 10.83 -14.30 -19.23
C GLN A 119 11.44 -13.42 -18.13
N VAL A 120 12.18 -12.37 -18.52
CA VAL A 120 12.83 -11.44 -17.60
C VAL A 120 11.79 -10.56 -16.91
N GLY A 121 10.78 -10.08 -17.67
CA GLY A 121 9.65 -9.34 -17.12
C GLY A 121 8.89 -10.11 -16.04
N CYS A 122 8.61 -11.40 -16.26
CA CYS A 122 7.98 -12.26 -15.25
C CYS A 122 8.82 -12.39 -13.96
N MET A 123 10.14 -12.47 -14.07
CA MET A 123 11.03 -12.54 -12.91
C MET A 123 10.99 -11.25 -12.08
N ILE A 124 11.07 -10.09 -12.75
CA ILE A 124 10.98 -8.79 -12.08
C ILE A 124 9.62 -8.62 -11.41
N TRP A 125 8.52 -9.05 -12.05
CA TRP A 125 7.20 -9.01 -11.45
C TRP A 125 7.11 -9.84 -10.17
N LEU A 126 7.67 -11.06 -10.18
CA LEU A 126 7.73 -11.92 -9.00
C LEU A 126 8.52 -11.29 -7.84
N ILE A 127 9.55 -10.49 -8.14
CA ILE A 127 10.31 -9.71 -7.15
C ILE A 127 9.51 -8.49 -6.67
N GLY A 128 8.73 -7.87 -7.56
CA GLY A 128 7.89 -6.69 -7.30
C GLY A 128 6.66 -6.95 -6.44
N VAL A 129 5.99 -8.10 -6.63
CA VAL A 129 4.76 -8.49 -5.91
C VAL A 129 4.87 -8.39 -4.39
N PRO A 130 5.97 -8.86 -3.75
CA PRO A 130 6.20 -8.65 -2.32
C PRO A 130 6.09 -7.18 -1.85
N PHE A 131 6.55 -6.19 -2.61
CA PHE A 131 6.47 -4.78 -2.21
C PHE A 131 5.02 -4.26 -2.24
N LEU A 132 4.27 -4.62 -3.28
CA LEU A 132 2.83 -4.32 -3.38
C LEU A 132 2.05 -5.02 -2.27
N PHE A 133 2.41 -6.26 -1.93
CA PHE A 133 1.80 -7.00 -0.82
C PHE A 133 2.10 -6.35 0.53
N LEU A 134 3.33 -5.92 0.79
CA LEU A 134 3.68 -5.20 2.02
C LEU A 134 2.92 -3.87 2.14
N LEU A 135 2.77 -3.13 1.04
CA LEU A 135 1.96 -1.91 0.98
C LEU A 135 0.48 -2.20 1.30
N PHE A 136 -0.07 -3.28 0.72
CA PHE A 136 -1.43 -3.73 1.02
C PHE A 136 -1.60 -4.06 2.51
N VAL A 137 -0.69 -4.84 3.10
CA VAL A 137 -0.69 -5.20 4.52
C VAL A 137 -0.64 -3.96 5.40
N LEU A 138 0.22 -2.99 5.05
CA LEU A 138 0.40 -1.74 5.77
C LEU A 138 -0.87 -0.88 5.80
N CYS A 139 -1.68 -0.88 4.74
CA CYS A 139 -2.94 -0.13 4.70
C CYS A 139 -4.13 -0.92 5.26
N GLU A 140 -4.18 -2.25 5.04
CA GLU A 140 -5.35 -3.07 5.37
C GLU A 140 -5.41 -3.44 6.87
N ILE A 141 -4.28 -3.76 7.50
CA ILE A 141 -4.27 -4.17 8.91
C ILE A 141 -4.74 -3.04 9.84
N PRO A 142 -4.22 -1.80 9.73
CA PRO A 142 -4.67 -0.69 10.56
C PRO A 142 -6.16 -0.40 10.37
N HIS A 143 -6.61 -0.34 9.12
CA HIS A 143 -8.01 -0.13 8.76
C HIS A 143 -8.92 -1.20 9.37
N ARG A 144 -8.60 -2.49 9.15
CA ARG A 144 -9.39 -3.60 9.69
C ARG A 144 -9.38 -3.64 11.21
N SER A 145 -8.25 -3.32 11.85
CA SER A 145 -8.14 -3.30 13.30
C SER A 145 -9.05 -2.23 13.91
N ALA A 146 -8.98 -1.01 13.37
CA ALA A 146 -9.86 0.10 13.75
C ALA A 146 -11.35 -0.25 13.59
N ASP A 147 -11.74 -0.80 12.45
CA ASP A 147 -13.13 -1.17 12.17
C ASP A 147 -13.66 -2.30 13.06
N VAL A 148 -12.81 -3.27 13.40
CA VAL A 148 -13.19 -4.36 14.31
C VAL A 148 -13.36 -3.84 15.73
N ILE A 149 -12.46 -2.97 16.21
CA ILE A 149 -12.56 -2.35 17.53
C ILE A 149 -13.86 -1.54 17.63
N ARG A 150 -14.09 -0.63 16.67
CA ARG A 150 -15.31 0.20 16.62
C ARG A 150 -16.59 -0.63 16.64
N ARG A 151 -16.72 -1.62 15.74
CA ARG A 151 -17.93 -2.46 15.65
C ARG A 151 -18.19 -3.25 16.93
N ARG A 152 -17.14 -3.79 17.57
CA ARG A 152 -17.30 -4.55 18.81
C ARG A 152 -17.76 -3.66 19.97
N PHE A 153 -17.20 -2.46 20.11
CA PHE A 153 -17.66 -1.48 21.10
C PHE A 153 -19.10 -1.05 20.84
N MET A 154 -19.43 -0.73 19.58
CA MET A 154 -20.78 -0.34 19.18
C MET A 154 -21.81 -1.42 19.54
N ASN A 155 -21.54 -2.68 19.19
CA ASN A 155 -22.47 -3.79 19.46
C ASN A 155 -22.72 -4.00 20.96
N VAL A 156 -21.68 -3.92 21.80
CA VAL A 156 -21.84 -4.10 23.26
C VAL A 156 -22.63 -2.95 23.87
N LEU A 157 -22.35 -1.72 23.45
CA LEU A 157 -23.04 -0.54 23.94
C LEU A 157 -24.51 -0.50 23.48
N GLN A 158 -24.80 -0.85 22.22
CA GLN A 158 -26.17 -0.93 21.70
C GLN A 158 -27.00 -1.99 22.44
N MET A 159 -26.45 -3.19 22.67
CA MET A 159 -27.15 -4.22 23.44
C MET A 159 -27.49 -3.76 24.85
N SER A 160 -26.59 -3.00 25.48
CA SER A 160 -26.79 -2.51 26.84
C SER A 160 -27.71 -1.29 26.90
N TYR A 161 -27.70 -0.45 25.86
CA TYR A 161 -28.58 0.71 25.74
C TYR A 161 -30.07 0.33 25.79
N CYS A 162 -30.44 -0.80 25.18
CA CYS A 162 -31.81 -1.32 25.27
C CYS A 162 -32.22 -1.72 26.70
N ARG A 163 -31.25 -1.99 27.60
CA ARG A 163 -31.50 -2.47 28.97
C ARG A 163 -31.77 -1.33 29.96
N TYR A 164 -31.16 -0.16 29.79
CA TYR A 164 -31.18 0.95 30.75
C TYR A 164 -32.08 2.12 30.31
N ARG A 165 -33.19 1.86 29.60
CA ARG A 165 -34.00 2.89 28.91
C ARG A 165 -34.59 4.00 29.80
N ASP A 166 -34.56 3.86 31.14
CA ASP A 166 -35.27 4.72 32.08
C ASP A 166 -34.38 5.34 33.19
N ASP A 167 -33.05 5.23 33.08
CA ASP A 167 -32.10 5.67 34.12
C ASP A 167 -31.20 6.84 33.64
N ARG A 168 -30.64 7.64 34.55
CA ARG A 168 -29.63 8.69 34.22
C ARG A 168 -28.41 8.11 33.48
N SER A 169 -28.12 6.83 33.72
CA SER A 169 -27.11 6.05 33.00
C SER A 169 -27.37 5.96 31.49
N TYR A 170 -28.64 6.08 31.06
CA TYR A 170 -29.05 6.14 29.65
C TYR A 170 -28.41 7.31 28.91
N HIS A 171 -28.45 8.51 29.48
CA HIS A 171 -27.93 9.71 28.82
C HIS A 171 -26.41 9.64 28.62
N GLU A 172 -25.66 9.13 29.59
CA GLU A 172 -24.21 8.95 29.45
C GLU A 172 -23.86 7.85 28.44
N LEU A 173 -24.64 6.77 28.41
CA LEU A 173 -24.45 5.69 27.44
C LEU A 173 -24.79 6.14 26.01
N HIS A 174 -25.87 6.92 25.84
CA HIS A 174 -26.24 7.54 24.57
C HIS A 174 -25.12 8.46 24.06
N ARG A 175 -24.63 9.36 24.91
CA ARG A 175 -23.52 10.26 24.57
C ARG A 175 -22.26 9.49 24.21
N PHE A 176 -21.97 8.39 24.91
CA PHE A 176 -20.82 7.55 24.58
C PHE A 176 -20.98 6.87 23.22
N LEU A 177 -22.18 6.36 22.91
CA LEU A 177 -22.50 5.75 21.61
C LEU A 177 -22.33 6.75 20.47
N GLU A 178 -22.84 7.98 20.66
CA GLU A 178 -22.70 9.09 19.72
C GLU A 178 -21.22 9.45 19.50
N ILE A 179 -20.43 9.53 20.57
CA ILE A 179 -18.98 9.80 20.47
C ILE A 179 -18.27 8.72 19.67
N ILE A 180 -18.60 7.44 19.83
CA ILE A 180 -17.99 6.35 19.05
C ILE A 180 -18.44 6.40 17.58
N TRP A 181 -19.67 6.84 17.31
CA TRP A 181 -20.18 7.03 15.96
C TRP A 181 -19.41 8.11 15.20
N TRP A 182 -19.19 9.26 15.84
CA TRP A 182 -18.50 10.39 15.22
C TRP A 182 -16.98 10.27 15.26
N ASN A 183 -16.41 9.72 16.33
CA ASN A 183 -14.96 9.52 16.48
C ASN A 183 -14.58 8.05 16.23
N SER A 184 -14.62 7.65 14.96
CA SER A 184 -14.04 6.37 14.56
C SER A 184 -12.52 6.41 14.86
N PRO A 185 -11.94 5.35 15.43
CA PRO A 185 -10.49 5.26 15.55
C PRO A 185 -9.88 5.29 14.14
N VAL A 186 -9.21 6.38 13.80
CA VAL A 186 -8.44 6.48 12.55
C VAL A 186 -6.98 6.21 12.89
N MET A 187 -6.38 5.25 12.20
CA MET A 187 -4.94 5.01 12.33
C MET A 187 -4.22 5.91 11.34
N THR A 188 -3.52 6.91 11.88
CA THR A 188 -2.78 7.89 11.09
C THR A 188 -1.28 7.73 11.30
N ILE A 189 -0.49 7.85 10.22
CA ILE A 189 0.94 8.11 10.31
C ILE A 189 1.10 9.60 10.59
N SER A 190 1.61 9.92 11.78
CA SER A 190 1.97 11.30 12.15
C SER A 190 0.84 12.33 12.12
N GLY A 191 -0.43 11.90 12.02
CA GLY A 191 -1.57 12.79 11.80
C GLY A 191 -1.69 13.37 10.38
N TYR A 192 -0.77 13.03 9.46
CA TYR A 192 -0.77 13.55 8.08
C TYR A 192 -1.27 12.55 7.05
N PHE A 193 -1.04 11.24 7.28
CA PHE A 193 -1.41 10.21 6.33
C PHE A 193 -2.28 9.15 6.98
N GLU A 194 -3.52 9.02 6.51
CA GLU A 194 -4.43 8.01 7.04
C GLU A 194 -4.19 6.65 6.37
N LEU A 195 -3.93 5.63 7.17
CA LEU A 195 -3.76 4.26 6.69
C LEU A 195 -5.13 3.61 6.54
N GLN A 196 -5.74 3.84 5.39
CA GLN A 196 -7.04 3.31 5.03
C GLN A 196 -6.98 2.52 3.72
N ARG A 197 -7.99 1.65 3.52
CA ARG A 197 -8.17 0.92 2.25
C ARG A 197 -8.39 1.87 1.07
N SER A 198 -8.97 3.05 1.29
CA SER A 198 -9.09 4.12 0.30
C SER A 198 -7.72 4.64 -0.13
N SER A 199 -6.79 4.84 0.81
CA SER A 199 -5.42 5.29 0.54
C SER A 199 -4.67 4.28 -0.34
N PHE A 200 -4.80 2.98 -0.07
CA PHE A 200 -4.22 1.94 -0.93
C PHE A 200 -4.77 2.00 -2.36
N LYS A 201 -6.11 2.12 -2.52
CA LYS A 201 -6.73 2.25 -3.85
C LYS A 201 -6.23 3.48 -4.59
N ALA A 202 -6.12 4.62 -3.90
CA ALA A 202 -5.60 5.86 -4.47
C ALA A 202 -4.15 5.69 -4.94
N ILE A 203 -3.29 5.11 -4.09
CA ILE A 203 -1.90 4.84 -4.43
C ILE A 203 -1.81 3.91 -5.66
N VAL A 204 -2.52 2.78 -5.66
CA VAL A 204 -2.50 1.85 -6.80
C VAL A 204 -2.98 2.52 -8.08
N THR A 205 -4.02 3.37 -8.00
CA THR A 205 -4.51 4.15 -9.15
C THR A 205 -3.42 5.07 -9.70
N VAL A 206 -2.70 5.77 -8.82
CA VAL A 206 -1.57 6.64 -9.22
C VAL A 206 -0.45 5.82 -9.84
N ILE A 207 -0.07 4.67 -9.24
CA ILE A 207 0.97 3.78 -9.78
C ILE A 207 0.60 3.34 -11.20
N VAL A 208 -0.61 2.82 -11.40
CA VAL A 208 -1.06 2.33 -12.72
C VAL A 208 -1.11 3.47 -13.73
N THR A 209 -1.67 4.62 -13.35
CA THR A 209 -1.74 5.80 -14.22
C THR A 209 -0.36 6.24 -14.65
N TYR A 210 0.59 6.31 -13.71
CA TYR A 210 1.97 6.71 -13.96
C TYR A 210 2.69 5.72 -14.88
N VAL A 211 2.54 4.41 -14.64
CA VAL A 211 3.10 3.36 -15.51
C VAL A 211 2.57 3.47 -16.93
N ILE A 212 1.26 3.69 -17.10
CA ILE A 212 0.65 3.87 -18.44
C ILE A 212 1.23 5.09 -19.14
N VAL A 213 1.35 6.23 -18.44
CA VAL A 213 1.86 7.47 -19.03
C VAL A 213 3.31 7.31 -19.46
N ILE A 214 4.18 6.74 -18.62
CA ILE A 214 5.58 6.51 -19.02
C ILE A 214 5.65 5.54 -20.20
N LEU A 215 4.85 4.47 -20.19
CA LEU A 215 4.81 3.53 -21.30
C LEU A 215 4.42 4.21 -22.61
N GLN A 216 3.41 5.09 -22.58
CA GLN A 216 2.98 5.85 -23.76
C GLN A 216 4.10 6.74 -24.29
N PHE A 217 4.82 7.45 -23.40
CA PHE A 217 5.98 8.24 -23.81
C PHE A 217 7.08 7.38 -24.42
N HIS A 218 7.41 6.24 -23.80
CA HIS A 218 8.44 5.34 -24.28
C HIS A 218 8.12 4.76 -25.67
N LEU A 219 6.89 4.27 -25.87
CA LEU A 219 6.43 3.76 -27.16
C LEU A 219 6.41 4.85 -28.24
N SER A 220 5.99 6.07 -27.90
CA SER A 220 5.99 7.19 -28.83
C SER A 220 7.41 7.53 -29.32
N ILE A 221 8.41 7.50 -28.44
CA ILE A 221 9.81 7.77 -28.79
C ILE A 221 10.34 6.66 -29.71
N ASN A 222 10.12 5.39 -29.36
CA ASN A 222 10.61 4.26 -30.14
C ASN A 222 10.00 4.23 -31.56
N ASN A 223 8.68 4.44 -31.67
CA ASN A 223 8.02 4.49 -32.97
C ASN A 223 8.57 5.62 -33.86
N SER A 224 8.87 6.78 -33.26
CA SER A 224 9.46 7.93 -33.98
C SER A 224 10.88 7.64 -34.46
N ALA A 225 11.68 6.95 -33.62
CA ALA A 225 13.04 6.53 -33.97
C ALA A 225 13.06 5.50 -35.11
N GLU A 226 12.14 4.52 -35.07
CA GLU A 226 12.00 3.52 -36.14
C GLU A 226 11.60 4.15 -37.48
N LEU A 227 10.66 5.11 -37.47
CA LEU A 227 10.25 5.83 -38.67
C LEU A 227 11.42 6.60 -39.30
N THR A 228 12.22 7.27 -38.46
CA THR A 228 13.40 8.02 -38.89
C THR A 228 14.45 7.09 -39.51
N ARG A 229 14.66 5.92 -38.91
CA ARG A 229 15.58 4.90 -39.41
C ARG A 229 15.15 4.36 -40.77
N TRP A 230 13.86 4.03 -40.94
CA TRP A 230 13.28 3.56 -42.20
C TRP A 230 13.40 4.60 -43.31
N ASN A 231 13.07 5.86 -43.01
CA ASN A 231 13.21 6.95 -43.99
C ASN A 231 14.67 7.16 -44.41
N GLY A 232 15.62 7.06 -43.48
CA GLY A 232 17.05 7.12 -43.78
C GLY A 232 17.53 5.96 -44.67
N THR A 233 17.05 4.73 -44.43
CA THR A 233 17.41 3.57 -45.26
C THR A 233 16.83 3.68 -46.67
N GLN A 234 15.58 4.14 -46.81
CA GLN A 234 14.96 4.40 -48.12
C GLN A 234 15.69 5.50 -48.90
N ALA A 235 16.10 6.57 -48.22
CA ALA A 235 16.89 7.63 -48.84
C ALA A 235 18.24 7.08 -49.37
N MET A 236 18.96 6.28 -48.58
CA MET A 236 20.22 5.67 -49.04
C MET A 236 20.04 4.70 -50.21
N LEU A 237 18.97 3.91 -50.21
CA LEU A 237 18.66 2.99 -51.32
C LEU A 237 18.35 3.75 -52.62
N SER A 238 17.56 4.82 -52.55
CA SER A 238 17.26 5.68 -53.71
C SER A 238 18.50 6.36 -54.29
N VAL A 239 19.42 6.81 -53.44
CA VAL A 239 20.70 7.38 -53.87
C VAL A 239 21.54 6.31 -54.57
N ASN A 240 21.61 5.09 -54.03
CA ASN A 240 22.39 4.02 -54.64
C ASN A 240 21.84 3.61 -56.03
N GLU A 241 20.52 3.54 -56.19
CA GLU A 241 19.89 3.28 -57.49
C GLU A 241 20.20 4.40 -58.51
N SER A 242 20.16 5.67 -58.08
CA SER A 242 20.49 6.80 -58.95
C SER A 242 21.97 6.81 -59.39
N VAL A 243 22.89 6.47 -58.49
CA VAL A 243 24.33 6.36 -58.79
C VAL A 243 24.58 5.20 -59.75
N THR A 244 23.92 4.05 -59.52
CA THR A 244 24.07 2.86 -60.38
C THR A 244 23.51 3.12 -61.79
N ALA A 245 22.39 3.85 -61.92
CA ALA A 245 21.85 4.29 -63.20
C ALA A 245 22.77 5.27 -63.93
N THR A 246 23.50 6.12 -63.21
CA THR A 246 24.44 7.09 -63.79
C THR A 246 25.72 6.42 -64.28
N VAL A 247 26.23 5.42 -63.55
CA VAL A 247 27.43 4.64 -63.92
C VAL A 247 27.17 3.75 -65.14
N THR A 248 26.00 3.13 -65.23
CA THR A 248 25.62 2.30 -66.39
C THR A 248 25.42 3.11 -67.66
N ASN A 249 24.99 4.37 -67.56
CA ASN A 249 24.86 5.25 -68.74
C ASN A 249 26.22 5.72 -69.27
N LYS A 250 27.21 5.96 -68.39
CA LYS A 250 28.59 6.29 -68.79
C LYS A 250 29.34 5.18 -69.52
N HIS A 251 28.88 3.93 -69.43
CA HIS A 251 29.51 2.80 -70.10
C HIS A 251 28.91 2.51 -71.49
N LYS A 252 27.86 3.23 -71.89
CA LYS A 252 27.15 3.08 -73.18
C LYS A 252 27.47 4.18 -74.20
N THR A 253 28.33 5.13 -73.85
CA THR A 253 28.90 6.18 -74.72
C THR A 253 30.36 5.89 -74.96
#